data_AF-A0A967AMZ0-F1
#
_entry.id   AF-A0A967AMZ0-F1
#
_cell.length_a   1.000
_cell.length_b   1.000
_cell.length_c   1.000
_cell.angle_alpha   90.00
_cell.angle_beta   90.00
_cell.angle_gamma   90.00
#
_symmetry.space_group_name_H-M   'P 1'
#
loop_
_entity.id
_entity.type
_entity.pdbx_description
1 polymer ?
#
loop_
_entity_poly.entity_id
_entity_poly.type
_entity_poly.pdbx_seq_one_letter_code
_entity_poly.pdbx_strand_id
1 'polypeptide(L)'
;MSDYMFQQMQQGKPIVSQLGKRIDEAQAKNIQAGIHTKQDIEMWFGKALMAYPITRQDPHGCTEGWSYNHMATVSNPNVGGTQHMGMESLAVLFKADGKVCRWSLTRKLTDMNNPTSMLGGRPVDTEKTKSIQYGVQTKQDIETWFGKPTAIGVGDQPGDPKDCQDLWEYQNMTFGQGRSGGTGELLRVKFSEQEKVCHSDYFKSNF
;
A
#
# COMPACT_ATOMS: atom_id res chain seq x y z
N MET A 1 5.83 -30.14 2.53
CA MET A 1 6.33 -29.38 3.69
C MET A 1 7.81 -29.73 3.82
N SER A 2 8.75 -28.78 3.84
CA SER A 2 10.18 -29.13 3.92
C SER A 2 10.55 -29.57 5.34
N ASP A 3 11.52 -30.48 5.48
CA ASP A 3 11.98 -31.03 6.77
C ASP A 3 12.43 -29.95 7.77
N TYR A 4 12.87 -28.79 7.27
CA TYR A 4 13.20 -27.61 8.05
C TYR A 4 12.00 -27.02 8.80
N MET A 5 10.83 -26.95 8.15
CA MET A 5 9.60 -26.45 8.80
C MET A 5 9.11 -27.43 9.87
N PHE A 6 9.35 -28.72 9.69
CA PHE A 6 9.02 -29.75 10.67
C PHE A 6 9.90 -29.67 11.92
N GLN A 7 11.21 -29.43 11.77
CA GLN A 7 12.13 -29.23 12.90
C GLN A 7 11.87 -27.93 13.68
N GLN A 8 11.50 -26.83 13.00
CA GLN A 8 11.14 -25.57 13.65
C GLN A 8 9.88 -25.71 14.52
N MET A 9 8.89 -26.50 14.06
CA MET A 9 7.68 -26.83 14.82
C MET A 9 7.99 -27.57 16.12
N GLN A 10 8.91 -28.55 16.10
CA GLN A 10 9.29 -29.31 17.30
C GLN A 10 10.04 -28.46 18.35
N GLN A 11 10.64 -27.33 17.94
CA GLN A 11 11.38 -26.42 18.82
C GLN A 11 10.54 -25.23 19.30
N GLY A 12 9.26 -25.15 18.94
CA GLY A 12 8.39 -24.02 19.34
C GLY A 12 8.81 -22.67 18.74
N LYS A 13 9.58 -22.67 17.65
CA LYS A 13 10.08 -21.45 17.01
C LYS A 13 9.06 -20.89 16.02
N PRO A 14 9.05 -19.56 15.79
CA PRO A 14 8.18 -18.96 14.78
C PRO A 14 8.47 -19.54 13.39
N ILE A 15 7.41 -19.98 12.71
CA ILE A 15 7.44 -20.43 11.32
C ILE A 15 7.14 -19.22 10.44
N VAL A 16 8.07 -18.89 9.55
CA VAL A 16 7.86 -17.85 8.54
C VAL A 16 7.57 -18.52 7.20
N SER A 17 6.38 -18.27 6.64
CA SER A 17 6.06 -18.68 5.27
C SER A 17 6.00 -17.45 4.36
N GLN A 18 6.49 -17.57 3.14
CA GLN A 18 6.56 -16.46 2.19
C GLN A 18 6.03 -16.89 0.82
N LEU A 19 5.28 -16.00 0.17
CA LEU A 19 4.79 -16.14 -1.19
C LEU A 19 5.14 -14.89 -2.00
N GLY A 20 5.74 -15.08 -3.17
CA GLY A 20 6.17 -13.98 -4.04
C GLY A 20 7.48 -13.31 -3.58
N LYS A 21 8.04 -12.45 -4.45
CA LYS A 21 9.26 -11.68 -4.15
C LYS A 21 8.89 -10.41 -3.40
N ARG A 22 9.71 -10.03 -2.41
CA ARG A 22 9.62 -8.73 -1.72
C ARG A 22 9.64 -7.61 -2.76
N ILE A 23 8.82 -6.60 -2.55
CA ILE A 23 8.76 -5.45 -3.46
C ILE A 23 9.76 -4.40 -2.97
N ASP A 24 10.73 -4.06 -3.82
CA ASP A 24 11.67 -2.98 -3.54
C ASP A 24 10.93 -1.63 -3.62
N GLU A 25 10.81 -0.97 -2.46
CA GLU A 25 10.15 0.33 -2.35
C GLU A 25 10.88 1.44 -3.11
N ALA A 26 12.21 1.45 -3.02
CA ALA A 26 13.01 2.48 -3.66
C ALA A 26 12.83 2.37 -5.17
N GLN A 27 12.83 1.13 -5.68
CA GLN A 27 12.54 0.87 -7.08
C GLN A 27 11.11 1.25 -7.47
N ALA A 28 10.11 0.93 -6.63
CA ALA A 28 8.71 1.29 -6.89
C ALA A 28 8.50 2.81 -6.93
N LYS A 29 9.13 3.57 -6.02
CA LYS A 29 9.10 5.04 -6.00
C LYS A 29 9.73 5.67 -7.24
N ASN A 30 10.64 4.97 -7.90
CA ASN A 30 11.27 5.46 -9.13
C ASN A 30 10.40 5.25 -10.38
N ILE A 31 9.22 4.63 -10.27
CA ILE A 31 8.32 4.45 -11.41
C ILE A 31 7.72 5.79 -11.83
N GLN A 32 8.14 6.28 -12.98
CA GLN A 32 7.60 7.47 -13.65
C GLN A 32 6.60 7.12 -14.76
N ALA A 33 5.41 7.74 -14.71
CA ALA A 33 4.39 7.63 -15.74
C ALA A 33 4.83 8.32 -17.05
N GLY A 34 4.45 7.77 -18.20
CA GLY A 34 4.81 8.25 -19.54
C GLY A 34 6.26 7.98 -19.97
N ILE A 35 7.09 7.49 -19.05
CA ILE A 35 8.52 7.24 -19.26
C ILE A 35 8.79 5.74 -19.27
N HIS A 36 8.52 5.05 -18.17
CA HIS A 36 8.82 3.62 -18.08
C HIS A 36 7.83 2.76 -18.87
N THR A 37 8.35 1.64 -19.37
CA THR A 37 7.64 0.67 -20.21
C THR A 37 7.38 -0.62 -19.44
N LYS A 38 6.54 -1.49 -20.02
CA LYS A 38 6.39 -2.88 -19.54
C LYS A 38 7.72 -3.61 -19.36
N GLN A 39 8.68 -3.39 -20.26
CA GLN A 39 9.99 -4.04 -20.20
C GLN A 39 10.82 -3.55 -19.01
N ASP A 40 10.80 -2.25 -18.70
CA ASP A 40 11.48 -1.69 -17.53
C ASP A 40 10.90 -2.28 -16.23
N ILE A 41 9.57 -2.35 -16.15
CA ILE A 41 8.87 -2.91 -14.99
C ILE A 41 9.16 -4.40 -14.82
N GLU A 42 9.17 -5.18 -15.91
CA GLU A 42 9.52 -6.61 -15.86
C GLU A 42 11.00 -6.82 -15.49
N MET A 43 11.90 -5.92 -15.91
CA MET A 43 13.31 -5.96 -15.51
C MET A 43 13.50 -5.73 -14.01
N TRP A 44 12.71 -4.84 -13.42
CA TRP A 44 12.82 -4.48 -12.01
C TRP A 44 12.14 -5.47 -11.07
N PHE A 45 10.93 -5.93 -11.41
CA PHE A 45 10.10 -6.73 -10.52
C PHE A 45 9.91 -8.18 -10.98
N GLY A 46 10.40 -8.53 -12.17
CA GLY A 46 10.17 -9.82 -12.82
C GLY A 46 8.79 -9.90 -13.45
N LYS A 47 8.32 -11.13 -13.71
CA LYS A 47 6.98 -11.35 -14.27
C LYS A 47 5.90 -11.01 -13.25
N ALA A 48 4.89 -10.27 -13.70
CA ALA A 48 3.69 -10.02 -12.93
C ALA A 48 3.01 -11.34 -12.53
N LEU A 49 2.45 -11.38 -11.33
CA LEU A 49 1.63 -12.50 -10.89
C LEU A 49 0.36 -12.61 -11.74
N MET A 50 -0.19 -11.46 -12.10
CA MET A 50 -1.39 -11.35 -12.93
C MET A 50 -1.27 -10.10 -13.80
N ALA A 51 -1.66 -10.24 -15.06
CA ALA A 51 -1.95 -9.13 -15.96
C ALA A 51 -3.44 -9.16 -16.29
N TYR A 52 -4.10 -8.00 -16.30
CA TYR A 52 -5.54 -7.89 -16.51
C TYR A 52 -5.87 -6.66 -17.39
N PRO A 53 -6.88 -6.77 -18.27
CA PRO A 53 -7.35 -5.62 -19.03
C PRO A 53 -8.14 -4.66 -18.13
N ILE A 54 -8.03 -3.36 -18.39
CA ILE A 54 -8.86 -2.35 -17.73
C ILE A 54 -10.10 -2.13 -18.60
N THR A 55 -11.24 -2.64 -18.12
CA THR A 55 -12.48 -2.71 -18.91
C THR A 55 -13.38 -1.48 -18.76
N ARG A 56 -13.09 -0.62 -17.79
CA ARG A 56 -13.76 0.68 -17.63
C ARG A 56 -12.86 1.79 -18.14
N GLN A 57 -13.47 2.88 -18.60
CA GLN A 57 -12.73 4.05 -19.04
C GLN A 57 -11.93 4.60 -17.85
N ASP A 58 -10.61 4.39 -17.90
CA ASP A 58 -9.68 4.97 -16.95
C ASP A 58 -9.38 6.41 -17.38
N PRO A 59 -9.45 7.40 -16.48
CA PRO A 59 -9.25 8.81 -16.83
C PRO A 59 -7.86 9.10 -17.41
N HIS A 60 -6.87 8.23 -17.17
CA HIS A 60 -5.51 8.35 -17.67
C HIS A 60 -5.27 7.56 -18.96
N GLY A 61 -6.31 6.92 -19.49
CA GLY A 61 -6.22 6.09 -20.69
C GLY A 61 -5.44 4.80 -20.46
N CYS A 62 -5.36 4.33 -19.22
CA CYS A 62 -4.79 3.01 -18.92
C CYS A 62 -5.66 1.91 -19.53
N THR A 63 -5.04 0.94 -20.19
CA THR A 63 -5.72 -0.19 -20.86
C THR A 63 -5.40 -1.53 -20.23
N GLU A 64 -4.32 -1.64 -19.45
CA GLU A 64 -3.85 -2.89 -18.87
C GLU A 64 -3.24 -2.65 -17.48
N GLY A 65 -3.40 -3.60 -16.57
CA GLY A 65 -2.81 -3.56 -15.24
C GLY A 65 -2.03 -4.83 -14.93
N TRP A 66 -0.88 -4.67 -14.29
CA TRP A 66 -0.04 -5.75 -13.76
C TRP A 66 -0.02 -5.69 -12.25
N SER A 67 -0.16 -6.85 -11.60
CA SER A 67 -0.07 -6.97 -10.14
C SER A 67 1.11 -7.83 -9.71
N TYR A 68 1.83 -7.35 -8.71
CA TYR A 68 2.89 -8.04 -7.99
C TYR A 68 2.49 -8.14 -6.53
N ASN A 69 2.55 -9.34 -5.95
CA ASN A 69 2.19 -9.54 -4.55
C ASN A 69 3.30 -10.27 -3.82
N HIS A 70 3.62 -9.77 -2.63
CA HIS A 70 4.40 -10.48 -1.62
C HIS A 70 3.51 -10.71 -0.41
N MET A 71 3.54 -11.92 0.14
CA MET A 71 2.91 -12.23 1.41
C MET A 71 3.91 -12.93 2.30
N ALA A 72 4.01 -12.48 3.55
CA ALA A 72 4.76 -13.15 4.60
C ALA A 72 3.84 -13.42 5.77
N THR A 73 3.79 -14.66 6.24
CA THR A 73 3.08 -15.01 7.47
C THR A 73 4.07 -15.50 8.52
N VAL A 74 3.87 -15.07 9.75
CA VAL A 74 4.61 -15.55 10.93
C VAL A 74 3.63 -16.28 11.80
N SER A 75 3.87 -17.58 12.02
CA SER A 75 3.04 -18.44 12.88
C SER A 75 3.86 -18.89 14.08
N ASN A 76 3.30 -18.82 15.28
CA ASN A 76 3.93 -19.37 16.47
C ASN A 76 3.13 -20.56 16.97
N PRO A 77 3.66 -21.80 16.82
CA PRO A 77 2.92 -23.00 17.20
C PRO A 77 2.59 -23.06 18.69
N ASN A 78 3.35 -22.37 19.56
CA ASN A 78 3.14 -22.37 21.01
C ASN A 78 1.96 -21.50 21.48
N VAL A 79 1.50 -20.57 20.63
CA VAL A 79 0.46 -19.59 21.00
C VAL A 79 -0.81 -19.79 20.17
N GLY A 80 -0.82 -20.80 19.29
CA GLY A 80 -1.94 -21.14 18.42
C GLY A 80 -2.08 -20.22 17.20
N GLY A 81 -1.63 -20.70 16.03
CA GLY A 81 -1.98 -20.09 14.74
C GLY A 81 -1.01 -19.02 14.20
N THR A 82 -1.43 -18.41 13.08
CA THR A 82 -0.74 -17.29 12.44
C THR A 82 -0.85 -16.06 13.34
N GLN A 83 0.27 -15.44 13.70
CA GLN A 83 0.31 -14.25 14.54
C GLN A 83 0.36 -12.97 13.72
N HIS A 84 1.15 -12.96 12.64
CA HIS A 84 1.27 -11.79 11.78
C HIS A 84 1.15 -12.19 10.31
N MET A 85 0.46 -11.36 9.54
CA MET A 85 0.43 -11.41 8.09
C MET A 85 0.88 -10.06 7.55
N GLY A 86 1.99 -10.04 6.82
CA GLY A 86 2.42 -8.93 6.00
C GLY A 86 2.04 -9.19 4.54
N MET A 87 1.46 -8.19 3.89
CA MET A 87 1.20 -8.22 2.46
C MET A 87 1.70 -6.93 1.82
N GLU A 88 2.43 -7.07 0.72
CA GLU A 88 2.83 -5.97 -0.15
C GLU A 88 2.21 -6.22 -1.52
N SER A 89 1.61 -5.20 -2.11
CA SER A 89 0.99 -5.28 -3.43
C SER A 89 1.41 -4.07 -4.25
N LEU A 90 2.06 -4.31 -5.39
CA LEU A 90 2.37 -3.29 -6.38
C LEU A 90 1.46 -3.50 -7.59
N ALA A 91 0.67 -2.49 -7.91
CA ALA A 91 -0.10 -2.43 -9.14
C ALA A 91 0.57 -1.42 -10.08
N VAL A 92 0.83 -1.82 -11.33
CA VAL A 92 1.34 -0.93 -12.38
C VAL A 92 0.38 -0.99 -13.56
N LEU A 93 -0.14 0.16 -13.96
CA LEU A 93 -1.08 0.31 -15.06
C LEU A 93 -0.36 0.90 -16.28
N PHE A 94 -0.72 0.43 -17.47
CA PHE A 94 -0.11 0.79 -18.73
C PHE A 94 -1.15 1.33 -19.72
N LYS A 95 -0.72 2.24 -20.58
CA LYS A 95 -1.46 2.65 -21.78
C LYS A 95 -1.31 1.62 -22.89
N ALA A 96 -2.04 1.82 -23.98
CA ALA A 96 -1.98 0.97 -25.18
C ALA A 96 -0.59 0.94 -25.83
N ASP A 97 0.21 1.99 -25.68
CA ASP A 97 1.60 2.06 -26.18
C ASP A 97 2.61 1.31 -25.29
N GLY A 98 2.14 0.69 -24.19
CA GLY A 98 2.96 -0.08 -23.27
C GLY A 98 3.72 0.75 -22.24
N LYS A 99 3.49 2.07 -22.16
CA LYS A 99 4.07 2.94 -21.13
C LYS A 99 3.21 2.97 -19.88
N VAL A 100 3.85 3.13 -18.73
CA VAL A 100 3.18 3.29 -17.43
C VAL A 100 2.31 4.53 -17.48
N CYS A 101 1.04 4.43 -17.10
CA CYS A 101 0.17 5.58 -16.85
C CYS A 101 0.00 5.85 -15.36
N ARG A 102 0.02 4.80 -14.53
CA ARG A 102 -0.22 4.91 -13.09
C ARG A 102 0.38 3.72 -12.36
N TRP A 103 0.72 3.92 -11.10
CA TRP A 103 1.11 2.82 -10.21
C TRP A 103 0.68 3.09 -8.77
N SER A 104 0.66 2.05 -7.97
CA SER A 104 0.52 2.13 -6.51
C SER A 104 1.20 0.96 -5.82
N LEU A 105 1.82 1.23 -4.68
CA LEU A 105 2.34 0.25 -3.75
C LEU A 105 1.54 0.33 -2.46
N THR A 106 0.90 -0.77 -2.09
CA THR A 106 0.15 -0.92 -0.84
C THR A 106 0.86 -1.90 0.08
N ARG A 107 0.97 -1.55 1.36
CA ARG A 107 1.45 -2.43 2.41
C ARG A 107 0.40 -2.61 3.48
N LYS A 108 0.19 -3.86 3.87
CA LYS A 108 -0.73 -4.24 4.93
C LYS A 108 0.03 -5.10 5.92
N LEU A 109 -0.04 -4.71 7.17
CA LEU A 109 0.37 -5.53 8.30
C LEU A 109 -0.90 -5.82 9.09
N THR A 110 -1.16 -7.09 9.28
CA THR A 110 -2.29 -7.58 10.08
C THR A 110 -1.71 -8.36 11.24
N ASP A 111 -2.00 -7.90 12.45
CA ASP A 111 -1.85 -8.73 13.65
C ASP A 111 -3.10 -9.62 13.76
N MET A 112 -2.90 -10.91 13.54
CA MET A 112 -3.98 -11.89 13.55
C MET A 112 -4.42 -12.25 14.98
N ASN A 113 -3.62 -11.93 16.00
CA ASN A 113 -4.02 -12.01 17.41
C ASN A 113 -4.89 -10.82 17.83
N ASN A 114 -4.87 -9.74 17.07
CA ASN A 114 -5.80 -8.63 17.20
C ASN A 114 -6.56 -8.38 15.87
N PRO A 115 -7.50 -9.28 15.51
CA PRO A 115 -8.18 -9.26 14.21
C PRO A 115 -9.07 -8.02 14.01
N THR A 116 -9.19 -7.14 15.01
CA THR A 116 -9.89 -5.87 14.87
C THR A 116 -9.16 -4.91 13.93
N SER A 117 -7.86 -5.08 13.64
CA SER A 117 -7.14 -4.24 12.65
C SER A 117 -6.76 -5.03 11.40
N MET A 118 -7.60 -5.03 10.35
CA MET A 118 -7.27 -5.70 9.08
C MET A 118 -6.46 -4.82 8.12
N LEU A 119 -6.47 -3.50 8.32
CA LEU A 119 -5.59 -2.54 7.66
C LEU A 119 -4.83 -1.81 8.76
N GLY A 120 -3.73 -2.42 9.21
CA GLY A 120 -2.95 -1.98 10.37
C GLY A 120 -2.20 -0.67 10.15
N GLY A 121 -2.94 0.43 10.08
CA GLY A 121 -2.43 1.78 10.39
C GLY A 121 -2.76 2.17 11.83
N ARG A 122 -2.07 3.18 12.35
CA ARG A 122 -2.47 3.83 13.60
C ARG A 122 -3.70 4.71 13.34
N PRO A 123 -4.57 4.94 14.34
CA PRO A 123 -5.60 5.96 14.22
C PRO A 123 -5.01 7.28 13.74
N VAL A 124 -5.69 7.92 12.80
CA VAL A 124 -5.21 9.18 12.22
C VAL A 124 -5.39 10.29 13.26
N ASP A 125 -4.32 11.02 13.57
CA ASP A 125 -4.40 12.19 14.44
C ASP A 125 -5.16 13.33 13.73
N THR A 126 -6.43 13.52 14.11
CA THR A 126 -7.32 14.49 13.48
C THR A 126 -6.95 15.95 13.78
N GLU A 127 -6.17 16.23 14.81
CA GLU A 127 -5.68 17.59 15.07
C GLU A 127 -4.50 17.91 14.15
N LYS A 128 -3.64 16.92 13.89
CA LYS A 128 -2.59 17.05 12.88
C LYS A 128 -3.14 17.18 11.47
N THR A 129 -4.22 16.48 11.11
CA THR A 129 -4.83 16.63 9.77
C THR A 129 -5.34 18.06 9.54
N LYS A 130 -6.00 18.66 10.52
CA LYS A 130 -6.46 20.06 10.47
C LYS A 130 -5.30 21.07 10.39
N SER A 131 -4.11 20.67 10.83
CA SER A 131 -2.91 21.51 10.85
C SER A 131 -2.11 21.46 9.54
N ILE A 132 -2.51 20.63 8.58
CA ILE A 132 -1.87 20.56 7.26
C ILE A 132 -2.16 21.84 6.48
N GLN A 133 -1.11 22.46 5.96
CA GLN A 133 -1.15 23.67 5.14
C GLN A 133 -0.49 23.41 3.79
N TYR A 134 -1.20 23.77 2.72
CA TYR A 134 -0.71 23.55 1.36
C TYR A 134 0.51 24.42 1.08
N GLY A 135 1.54 23.84 0.45
CA GLY A 135 2.84 24.45 0.18
C GLY A 135 3.80 24.47 1.38
N VAL A 136 3.38 24.05 2.58
CA VAL A 136 4.18 24.19 3.81
C VAL A 136 4.85 22.89 4.23
N GLN A 137 4.07 21.88 4.60
CA GLN A 137 4.64 20.62 5.11
C GLN A 137 5.31 19.82 4.00
N THR A 138 6.43 19.20 4.34
CA THR A 138 7.16 18.25 3.48
C THR A 138 6.68 16.81 3.70
N LYS A 139 7.08 15.89 2.82
CA LYS A 139 6.93 14.44 3.06
C LYS A 139 7.49 14.00 4.42
N GLN A 140 8.63 14.54 4.83
CA GLN A 140 9.26 14.22 6.10
C GLN A 140 8.43 14.70 7.30
N ASP A 141 7.83 15.88 7.23
CA ASP A 141 6.95 16.39 8.29
C ASP A 141 5.73 15.47 8.46
N ILE A 142 5.11 15.08 7.34
CA ILE A 142 3.94 14.21 7.32
C ILE A 142 4.30 12.80 7.84
N GLU A 143 5.45 12.23 7.43
CA GLU A 143 5.92 10.94 7.97
C GLU A 143 6.23 11.03 9.47
N THR A 144 6.72 12.16 9.95
CA THR A 144 6.95 12.39 11.38
C THR A 144 5.63 12.41 12.17
N TRP A 145 4.57 12.96 11.59
CA TRP A 145 3.27 13.05 12.26
C TRP A 145 2.49 11.73 12.24
N PHE A 146 2.46 11.05 11.10
CA PHE A 146 1.57 9.91 10.88
C PHE A 146 2.30 8.56 10.74
N GLY A 147 3.63 8.57 10.72
CA GLY A 147 4.45 7.40 10.44
C GLY A 147 4.52 7.10 8.94
N LYS A 148 4.85 5.85 8.60
CA LYS A 148 4.90 5.43 7.19
C LYS A 148 3.49 5.27 6.62
N PRO A 149 3.25 5.71 5.37
CA PRO A 149 1.97 5.52 4.72
C PRO A 149 1.68 4.04 4.46
N THR A 150 0.41 3.68 4.53
CA THR A 150 -0.11 2.35 4.17
C THR A 150 -0.12 2.11 2.67
N ALA A 151 -0.23 3.17 1.87
CA ALA A 151 -0.05 3.10 0.42
C ALA A 151 0.64 4.35 -0.11
N ILE A 152 1.43 4.17 -1.17
CA ILE A 152 2.03 5.24 -1.96
C ILE A 152 1.69 5.03 -3.44
N GLY A 153 1.58 6.09 -4.21
CA GLY A 153 1.35 6.01 -5.65
C GLY A 153 1.23 7.39 -6.28
N VAL A 154 0.67 7.45 -7.49
CA VAL A 154 0.50 8.72 -8.22
C VAL A 154 -0.81 9.40 -7.85
N GLY A 155 -0.72 10.70 -7.53
CA GLY A 155 -1.77 11.55 -6.97
C GLY A 155 -2.61 12.32 -7.97
N ASP A 156 -3.01 11.69 -9.07
CA ASP A 156 -3.90 12.30 -10.06
C ASP A 156 -5.26 11.57 -10.09
N GLN A 157 -6.11 11.88 -9.10
CA GLN A 157 -7.53 11.60 -9.22
C GLN A 157 -8.26 12.76 -9.91
N PRO A 158 -9.36 12.50 -10.64
CA PRO A 158 -10.18 13.56 -11.20
C PRO A 158 -10.60 14.57 -10.12
N GLY A 159 -10.20 15.83 -10.28
CA GLY A 159 -10.44 16.91 -9.31
C GLY A 159 -9.19 17.34 -8.52
N ASP A 160 -8.09 16.60 -8.64
CA ASP A 160 -6.84 16.94 -7.95
C ASP A 160 -6.16 18.16 -8.60
N PRO A 161 -5.45 18.99 -7.81
CA PRO A 161 -4.57 20.00 -8.35
C PRO A 161 -3.56 19.36 -9.32
N LYS A 162 -3.41 19.95 -10.52
CA LYS A 162 -2.56 19.40 -11.59
C LYS A 162 -1.07 19.30 -11.24
N ASP A 163 -0.66 19.97 -10.16
CA ASP A 163 0.70 19.99 -9.65
C ASP A 163 0.98 18.89 -8.61
N CYS A 164 -0.03 18.12 -8.20
CA CYS A 164 0.14 16.97 -7.31
C CYS A 164 0.65 15.74 -8.07
N GLN A 165 1.82 15.22 -7.69
CA GLN A 165 2.44 14.06 -8.34
C GLN A 165 2.35 12.80 -7.48
N ASP A 166 2.64 12.93 -6.19
CA ASP A 166 2.65 11.79 -5.27
C ASP A 166 1.41 11.77 -4.40
N LEU A 167 0.92 10.57 -4.08
CA LEU A 167 -0.16 10.31 -3.13
C LEU A 167 0.33 9.35 -2.05
N TRP A 168 0.16 9.76 -0.81
CA TRP A 168 0.34 8.93 0.38
C TRP A 168 -1.01 8.70 1.05
N GLU A 169 -1.30 7.46 1.42
CA GLU A 169 -2.52 7.08 2.12
C GLU A 169 -2.22 6.47 3.49
N TYR A 170 -2.95 6.92 4.49
CA TYR A 170 -2.94 6.40 5.85
C TYR A 170 -4.32 5.84 6.14
N GLN A 171 -4.40 4.52 6.20
CA GLN A 171 -5.65 3.80 6.42
C GLN A 171 -5.61 3.12 7.78
N ASN A 172 -6.67 3.31 8.56
CA ASN A 172 -6.91 2.56 9.78
C ASN A 172 -8.33 2.02 9.72
N MET A 173 -8.49 0.72 9.92
CA MET A 173 -9.81 0.12 10.04
C MET A 173 -9.87 -0.71 11.31
N THR A 174 -10.86 -0.40 12.14
CA THR A 174 -11.19 -1.14 13.34
C THR A 174 -12.53 -1.86 13.15
N PHE A 175 -12.58 -3.14 13.51
CA PHE A 175 -13.82 -3.91 13.54
C PHE A 175 -14.31 -4.08 14.98
N GLY A 176 -15.61 -3.98 15.18
CA GLY A 176 -16.26 -4.34 16.44
C GLY A 176 -16.06 -5.82 16.77
N GLN A 177 -16.22 -6.16 18.06
CA GLN A 177 -16.21 -7.57 18.48
C GLN A 177 -17.28 -8.35 17.70
N GLY A 178 -16.87 -9.47 17.09
CA GLY A 178 -17.75 -10.28 16.25
C GLY A 178 -17.87 -9.85 14.77
N ARG A 179 -17.05 -8.88 14.31
CA ARG A 179 -17.08 -8.33 12.93
C ARG A 179 -18.39 -7.64 12.54
N SER A 180 -19.28 -7.38 13.49
CA SER A 180 -20.43 -6.49 13.32
C SER A 180 -20.05 -5.08 13.72
N GLY A 181 -20.21 -4.13 12.81
CA GLY A 181 -19.80 -2.75 13.05
C GLY A 181 -18.29 -2.53 12.89
N GLY A 182 -17.88 -1.33 12.51
CA GLY A 182 -16.49 -0.92 12.38
C GLY A 182 -16.32 0.57 12.13
N THR A 183 -15.10 1.06 12.34
CA THR A 183 -14.70 2.41 11.97
C THR A 183 -13.60 2.31 10.92
N GLY A 184 -13.74 3.05 9.83
CA GLY A 184 -12.70 3.26 8.82
C GLY A 184 -12.24 4.70 8.81
N GLU A 185 -10.93 4.90 8.82
CA GLU A 185 -10.26 6.19 8.69
C GLU A 185 -9.33 6.14 7.48
N LEU A 186 -9.38 7.16 6.63
CA LEU A 186 -8.50 7.35 5.49
C LEU A 186 -8.04 8.81 5.46
N LEU A 187 -6.75 9.01 5.66
CA LEU A 187 -6.08 10.27 5.32
C LEU A 187 -5.33 10.08 4.01
N ARG A 188 -5.56 10.99 3.07
CA ARG A 188 -4.83 11.10 1.81
C ARG A 188 -4.05 12.40 1.84
N VAL A 189 -2.75 12.31 1.57
CA VAL A 189 -1.88 13.48 1.45
C VAL A 189 -1.19 13.41 0.10
N LYS A 190 -1.33 14.47 -0.69
CA LYS A 190 -0.70 14.58 -2.01
C LYS A 190 0.44 15.58 -1.95
N PHE A 191 1.48 15.33 -2.72
CA PHE A 191 2.68 16.16 -2.75
C PHE A 191 2.98 16.67 -4.15
N SER A 192 3.47 17.90 -4.22
CA SER A 192 4.00 18.48 -5.46
C SER A 192 5.39 17.92 -5.78
N GLU A 193 5.93 18.32 -6.93
CA GLU A 193 7.30 18.02 -7.34
C GLU A 193 8.35 18.49 -6.32
N GLN A 194 8.08 19.58 -5.60
CA GLN A 194 8.95 20.11 -4.53
C GLN A 194 8.77 19.37 -3.20
N GLU A 195 8.07 18.22 -3.21
CA GLU A 195 7.78 17.38 -2.05
C GLU A 195 7.02 18.08 -0.93
N LYS A 196 6.28 19.14 -1.26
CA LYS A 196 5.39 19.88 -0.36
C LYS A 196 3.96 19.40 -0.51
N VAL A 197 3.19 19.42 0.57
CA VAL A 197 1.76 19.07 0.50
C VAL A 197 1.04 20.02 -0.46
N CYS A 198 0.44 19.49 -1.51
CA CYS A 198 -0.39 20.28 -2.46
C CYS A 198 -1.88 20.08 -2.17
N HIS A 199 -2.25 18.97 -1.53
CA HIS A 199 -3.63 18.65 -1.19
C HIS A 199 -3.71 17.60 -0.08
N SER A 200 -4.80 17.60 0.68
CA SER A 200 -5.08 16.54 1.64
C SER A 200 -6.58 16.36 1.88
N ASP A 201 -6.99 15.11 2.06
CA ASP A 201 -8.37 14.76 2.40
C ASP A 201 -8.40 13.78 3.58
N TYR A 202 -9.36 13.98 4.48
CA TYR A 202 -9.60 13.05 5.59
C TYR A 202 -11.04 12.55 5.57
N PHE A 203 -11.19 11.23 5.62
CA PHE A 203 -12.47 10.56 5.65
C PHE A 203 -12.53 9.66 6.88
N LYS A 204 -13.66 9.71 7.58
CA LYS A 204 -14.00 8.78 8.66
C LYS A 204 -15.42 8.28 8.48
N SER A 205 -15.59 6.98 8.52
CA SER A 205 -16.90 6.33 8.37
C SER A 205 -17.10 5.27 9.44
N ASN A 206 -18.35 5.13 9.88
CA ASN A 206 -18.80 3.97 10.65
C ASN A 206 -19.63 3.09 9.71
N PHE A 207 -19.44 1.78 9.77
CA PHE A 207 -20.18 0.82 8.95
C PHE A 207 -20.50 -0.42 9.76
#